data_AF-A0A6Y0EZJ5-F1
#
_entry.id   AF-A0A6Y0EZJ5-F1
#
_cell.length_a   1.000
_cell.length_b   1.000
_cell.length_c   1.000
_cell.angle_alpha   90.00
_cell.angle_beta   90.00
_cell.angle_gamma   90.00
#
_symmetry.space_group_name_H-M   'P 1'
#
loop_
_entity.id
_entity.type
_entity.pdbx_description
1 polymer ?
#
loop_
_entity_poly.entity_id
_entity_poly.type
_entity_poly.pdbx_seq_one_letter_code
_entity_poly.pdbx_strand_id
1 'polypeptide(L)'
;MNVDITATEPQGAFLNLHCKFPAFVAGFGTGKSEVMCNSALLDSMEGGSDSLIAMYEPTYDLVRLILAPRMEEKLSDWGIRYKYNKSDNIIYTSSGQFGDFVLRTLDNPARIVGYESFRAKIDELDTLNKDHAEHAWNKVIARNRQLPRTYRPITPKPANTVSVFTTPEGFRFVHDRWAVKKKPGYEMIQASTTSNPFLPEDYVQSLRDTYPGQLIDAYIDGEFVNLTSGSVYYAYDRRKNSSRETIQPGETLYIGQDFNVGHMASTVYVQREYVWHAVAELVDMFDTPDVVREITERWKRNGHHIVMYPDASGKNRKSTDA
;
A
#
# COMPACT_ATOMS: atom_id res chain seq x y z
N MET A 1 20.02 -31.49 9.33
CA MET A 1 18.87 -31.74 8.44
C MET A 1 19.22 -31.07 7.12
N ASN A 2 19.17 -31.78 5.99
CA ASN A 2 19.22 -31.13 4.67
C ASN A 2 17.79 -30.76 4.32
N VAL A 3 17.55 -29.49 3.99
CA VAL A 3 16.24 -28.97 3.65
C VAL A 3 16.30 -28.46 2.22
N ASP A 4 15.49 -29.02 1.34
CA ASP A 4 15.34 -28.57 -0.03
C ASP A 4 14.10 -27.69 -0.13
N ILE A 5 14.29 -26.42 -0.51
CA ILE A 5 13.21 -25.45 -0.69
C ILE A 5 13.09 -25.19 -2.19
N THR A 6 11.90 -25.43 -2.75
CA THR A 6 11.59 -24.99 -4.11
C THR A 6 11.21 -23.51 -4.04
N ALA A 7 12.02 -22.65 -4.65
CA ALA A 7 11.84 -21.21 -4.66
C ALA A 7 12.00 -20.65 -6.07
N THR A 8 11.24 -19.61 -6.40
CA THR A 8 11.48 -18.83 -7.63
C THR A 8 12.76 -18.00 -7.48
N GLU A 9 13.32 -17.52 -8.59
CA GLU A 9 14.52 -16.66 -8.56
C GLU A 9 14.42 -15.49 -7.56
N PRO A 10 13.37 -14.65 -7.56
CA PRO A 10 13.28 -13.55 -6.60
C PRO A 10 13.13 -14.03 -5.15
N GLN A 11 12.45 -15.15 -4.91
CA GLN A 11 12.36 -15.74 -3.57
C GLN A 11 13.74 -16.21 -3.08
N GLY A 12 14.51 -16.87 -3.95
CA GLY A 12 15.89 -17.27 -3.66
C GLY A 12 16.81 -16.06 -3.41
N ALA A 13 16.68 -15.00 -4.20
CA ALA A 13 17.40 -13.75 -3.99
C ALA A 13 17.08 -13.12 -2.62
N PHE A 14 15.81 -13.11 -2.23
CA PHE A 14 15.39 -12.64 -0.91
C PHE A 14 15.95 -13.48 0.24
N LEU A 15 15.92 -14.81 0.12
CA LEU A 15 16.46 -15.72 1.14
C LEU A 15 17.98 -15.54 1.34
N ASN A 16 18.68 -15.07 0.30
CA ASN A 16 20.11 -14.72 0.35
C ASN A 16 20.40 -13.28 0.84
N LEU A 17 19.38 -12.50 1.22
CA LEU A 17 19.63 -11.20 1.85
C LEU A 17 20.11 -11.37 3.29
N HIS A 18 21.25 -10.74 3.59
CA HIS A 18 21.87 -10.76 4.92
C HIS A 18 21.78 -9.41 5.65
N CYS A 19 20.89 -8.52 5.22
CA CYS A 19 20.69 -7.22 5.85
C CYS A 19 19.81 -7.30 7.12
N LYS A 20 19.76 -6.20 7.87
CA LYS A 20 19.00 -6.11 9.14
C LYS A 20 17.48 -6.10 8.90
N PHE A 21 17.04 -5.47 7.82
CA PHE A 21 15.65 -5.17 7.49
C PHE A 21 15.37 -5.52 6.02
N PRO A 22 15.33 -6.81 5.65
CA PRO A 22 15.03 -7.22 4.29
C PRO A 22 13.54 -7.04 3.98
N ALA A 23 13.20 -6.56 2.78
CA ALA A 23 11.83 -6.50 2.28
C ALA A 23 11.66 -7.30 0.98
N PHE A 24 10.53 -7.99 0.87
CA PHE A 24 10.07 -8.63 -0.34
C PHE A 24 8.79 -7.92 -0.81
N VAL A 25 8.94 -7.04 -1.78
CA VAL A 25 7.85 -6.22 -2.32
C VAL A 25 7.42 -6.85 -3.63
N ALA A 26 6.21 -7.38 -3.69
CA ALA A 26 5.82 -8.17 -4.85
C ALA A 26 4.34 -8.10 -5.18
N GLY A 27 4.07 -8.30 -6.46
CA GLY A 27 2.72 -8.38 -7.00
C GLY A 27 1.86 -9.51 -6.45
N PHE A 28 0.62 -9.58 -6.94
CA PHE A 28 -0.29 -10.69 -6.59
C PHE A 28 0.27 -12.02 -7.10
N GLY A 29 0.06 -13.10 -6.35
CA GLY A 29 0.46 -14.43 -6.81
C GLY A 29 1.97 -14.70 -6.88
N THR A 30 2.86 -13.76 -6.56
CA THR A 30 4.33 -13.96 -6.62
C THR A 30 4.88 -14.92 -5.54
N GLY A 31 4.03 -15.38 -4.62
CA GLY A 31 4.42 -16.30 -3.53
C GLY A 31 5.04 -15.59 -2.33
N LYS A 32 4.55 -14.41 -1.95
CA LYS A 32 4.99 -13.65 -0.76
C LYS A 32 4.88 -14.47 0.53
N SER A 33 3.69 -15.02 0.79
CA SER A 33 3.43 -15.82 1.99
C SER A 33 4.27 -17.11 2.01
N GLU A 34 4.58 -17.67 0.84
CA GLU A 34 5.45 -18.85 0.69
C GLU A 34 6.88 -18.55 1.15
N VAL A 35 7.52 -17.52 0.57
CA VAL A 35 8.88 -17.14 0.97
C VAL A 35 8.93 -16.62 2.41
N MET A 36 7.87 -15.97 2.90
CA MET A 36 7.75 -15.58 4.29
C MET A 36 7.84 -16.78 5.23
N CYS A 37 6.99 -17.79 5.03
CA CYS A 37 6.95 -18.99 5.89
C CYS A 37 8.25 -19.79 5.81
N ASN A 38 8.80 -19.99 4.61
CA ASN A 38 10.09 -20.66 4.42
C ASN A 38 11.22 -19.90 5.14
N SER A 39 11.25 -18.57 5.04
CA SER A 39 12.24 -17.75 5.76
C SER A 39 12.07 -17.82 7.28
N ALA A 40 10.84 -17.99 7.79
CA ALA A 40 10.56 -18.14 9.21
C ALA A 40 11.08 -19.49 9.74
N LEU A 41 10.89 -20.57 8.98
CA LEU A 41 11.43 -21.89 9.34
C LEU A 41 12.96 -21.91 9.32
N LEU A 42 13.59 -21.33 8.30
CA LEU A 42 15.05 -21.19 8.24
C LEU A 42 15.59 -20.38 9.43
N ASP A 43 14.95 -19.26 9.76
CA ASP A 43 15.32 -18.43 10.90
C ASP A 43 15.15 -19.18 12.23
N SER A 44 14.08 -19.98 12.39
CA SER A 44 13.85 -20.84 13.56
C SER A 44 14.91 -21.93 13.68
N MET A 45 15.30 -22.55 12.56
CA MET A 45 16.36 -23.56 12.52
C MET A 45 17.73 -22.99 12.92
N GLU A 46 18.07 -21.80 12.42
CA GLU A 46 19.32 -21.11 12.79
C GLU A 46 19.31 -20.64 14.25
N GLY A 47 18.15 -20.17 14.73
CA GLY A 47 17.91 -19.74 16.10
C GLY A 47 17.92 -20.87 17.13
N GLY A 48 17.54 -22.08 16.73
CA GLY A 48 17.47 -23.26 17.59
C GLY A 48 16.25 -23.27 18.52
N SER A 49 16.20 -24.27 19.40
CA SER A 49 15.01 -24.64 20.21
C SER A 49 14.47 -23.56 21.14
N ASP A 50 15.30 -22.59 21.53
CA ASP A 50 14.88 -21.51 22.43
C ASP A 50 14.66 -20.18 21.69
N SER A 51 14.65 -20.18 20.36
CA SER A 51 14.28 -19.02 19.57
C SER A 51 12.76 -18.82 19.51
N LEU A 52 12.34 -17.56 19.40
CA LEU A 52 10.95 -17.19 19.15
C LEU A 52 10.88 -16.35 17.87
N ILE A 53 10.24 -16.88 16.83
CA ILE A 53 10.00 -16.15 15.59
C ILE A 53 8.64 -15.46 15.69
N ALA A 54 8.62 -14.15 15.52
CA ALA A 54 7.37 -13.39 15.51
C ALA A 54 6.85 -13.21 14.09
N MET A 55 5.60 -13.55 13.84
CA MET A 55 4.96 -13.38 12.54
C MET A 55 3.70 -12.53 12.69
N TYR A 56 3.57 -11.52 11.85
CA TYR A 56 2.53 -10.51 11.95
C TYR A 56 1.71 -10.41 10.68
N GLU A 57 0.38 -10.39 10.84
CA GLU A 57 -0.59 -10.15 9.77
C GLU A 57 -1.39 -8.86 10.06
N PRO A 58 -1.98 -8.21 9.05
CA PRO A 58 -2.82 -7.03 9.27
C PRO A 58 -3.93 -7.27 10.28
N THR A 59 -4.70 -8.35 10.13
CA THR A 59 -5.90 -8.63 10.94
C THR A 59 -5.81 -9.96 11.69
N TYR A 60 -6.65 -10.11 12.72
CA TYR A 60 -6.74 -11.36 13.48
C TYR A 60 -7.22 -12.54 12.63
N ASP A 61 -8.13 -12.30 11.69
CA ASP A 61 -8.65 -13.35 10.81
C ASP A 61 -7.57 -13.86 9.86
N LEU A 62 -6.71 -12.98 9.33
CA LEU A 62 -5.55 -13.39 8.53
C LEU A 62 -4.60 -14.26 9.33
N VAL A 63 -4.34 -13.92 10.60
CA VAL A 63 -3.55 -14.79 11.51
C VAL A 63 -4.16 -16.19 11.62
N ARG A 64 -5.47 -16.28 11.86
CA ARG A 64 -6.16 -17.53 12.19
C ARG A 64 -6.45 -18.42 11.00
N LEU A 65 -6.86 -17.81 9.90
CA LEU A 65 -7.42 -18.50 8.74
C LEU A 65 -6.39 -18.71 7.64
N ILE A 66 -5.33 -17.89 7.60
CA ILE A 66 -4.33 -17.93 6.54
C ILE A 66 -2.96 -18.31 7.09
N LEU A 67 -2.38 -17.49 7.98
CA LEU A 67 -1.01 -17.67 8.43
C LEU A 67 -0.82 -18.93 9.28
N ALA A 68 -1.66 -19.14 10.30
CA ALA A 68 -1.50 -20.30 11.18
C ALA A 68 -1.63 -21.63 10.41
N PRO A 69 -2.68 -21.86 9.59
CA PRO A 69 -2.77 -23.07 8.77
C PRO A 69 -1.58 -23.24 7.81
N ARG A 70 -1.09 -22.15 7.20
CA ARG A 70 0.06 -22.22 6.30
C ARG A 70 1.35 -22.62 7.02
N MET A 71 1.57 -22.12 8.23
CA MET A 71 2.70 -22.53 9.06
C MET A 71 2.58 -23.99 9.53
N GLU A 72 1.37 -24.44 9.90
CA GLU A 72 1.09 -25.85 10.25
C GLU A 72 1.42 -26.80 9.07
N GLU A 73 1.03 -26.43 7.85
CA GLU A 73 1.39 -27.15 6.62
C GLU A 73 2.91 -27.20 6.43
N LYS A 74 3.60 -26.05 6.50
CA LYS A 74 5.05 -25.98 6.30
C LYS A 74 5.86 -26.75 7.35
N LEU A 75 5.41 -26.72 8.61
CA LEU A 75 6.01 -27.54 9.66
C LEU A 75 5.81 -29.03 9.38
N SER A 76 4.63 -29.42 8.88
CA SER A 76 4.34 -30.80 8.48
C SER A 76 5.21 -31.25 7.31
N ASP A 77 5.37 -30.42 6.28
CA ASP A 77 6.22 -30.68 5.11
C ASP A 77 7.69 -30.94 5.52
N TRP A 78 8.17 -30.22 6.53
CA TRP A 78 9.52 -30.37 7.07
C TRP A 78 9.64 -31.48 8.13
N GLY A 79 8.55 -32.20 8.42
CA GLY A 79 8.51 -33.26 9.43
C GLY A 79 8.68 -32.77 10.86
N ILE A 80 8.35 -31.50 11.15
CA ILE A 80 8.51 -30.88 12.47
C ILE A 80 7.23 -31.10 13.27
N ARG A 81 7.36 -31.72 14.45
CA ARG A 81 6.24 -31.87 15.39
C ARG A 81 5.91 -30.54 16.05
N TYR A 82 4.64 -30.17 16.04
CA TYR A 82 4.16 -28.92 16.61
C TYR A 82 2.82 -29.08 17.34
N LYS A 83 2.47 -28.06 18.13
CA LYS A 83 1.15 -27.87 18.73
C LYS A 83 0.75 -26.40 18.60
N TYR A 84 -0.34 -26.13 17.88
CA TYR A 84 -0.89 -24.78 17.83
C TYR A 84 -1.79 -24.52 19.04
N ASN A 85 -1.35 -23.63 19.93
CA ASN A 85 -2.19 -23.08 20.98
C ASN A 85 -2.99 -21.91 20.40
N LYS A 86 -4.29 -22.17 20.21
CA LYS A 86 -5.16 -21.15 19.65
C LYS A 86 -5.23 -19.95 20.59
N SER A 87 -5.60 -20.10 21.85
CA SER A 87 -5.78 -18.97 22.78
C SER A 87 -4.60 -18.00 22.80
N ASP A 88 -3.37 -18.51 22.82
CA ASP A 88 -2.17 -17.68 22.90
C ASP A 88 -1.65 -17.20 21.54
N ASN A 89 -2.20 -17.74 20.44
CA ASN A 89 -1.70 -17.57 19.08
C ASN A 89 -0.21 -17.91 18.98
N ILE A 90 0.16 -19.08 19.50
CA ILE A 90 1.54 -19.57 19.47
C ILE A 90 1.56 -20.99 18.93
N ILE A 91 2.42 -21.24 17.95
CA ILE A 91 2.76 -22.59 17.50
C ILE A 91 4.01 -23.00 18.26
N TYR A 92 3.84 -23.96 19.17
CA TYR A 92 4.93 -24.55 19.93
C TYR A 92 5.54 -25.69 19.13
N THR A 93 6.84 -25.68 18.91
CA THR A 93 7.53 -26.81 18.29
C THR A 93 8.09 -27.73 19.37
N SER A 94 7.99 -29.04 19.15
CA SER A 94 8.52 -30.05 20.08
C SER A 94 9.87 -30.60 19.58
N SER A 95 10.70 -29.75 19.00
CA SER A 95 11.96 -30.10 18.35
C SER A 95 13.15 -29.44 19.05
N GLY A 96 14.24 -30.18 19.23
CA GLY A 96 15.49 -29.64 19.78
C GLY A 96 16.26 -28.72 18.83
N GLN A 97 15.77 -28.51 17.61
CA GLN A 97 16.45 -27.74 16.56
C GLN A 97 15.64 -26.53 16.05
N PHE A 98 14.39 -26.38 16.47
CA PHE A 98 13.49 -25.32 15.99
C PHE A 98 12.87 -24.61 17.19
N GLY A 99 12.79 -23.30 17.10
CA GLY A 99 12.07 -22.46 18.06
C GLY A 99 10.57 -22.37 17.78
N ASP A 100 9.90 -21.61 18.63
CA ASP A 100 8.45 -21.39 18.58
C ASP A 100 8.08 -20.23 17.65
N PHE A 101 6.81 -20.18 17.25
CA PHE A 101 6.27 -19.12 16.40
C PHE A 101 5.14 -18.39 17.13
N VAL A 102 5.33 -17.10 17.38
CA VAL A 102 4.29 -16.23 17.95
C VAL A 102 3.60 -15.47 16.82
N LEU A 103 2.28 -15.66 16.70
CA LEU A 103 1.47 -15.07 15.65
C LEU A 103 0.70 -13.88 16.24
N ARG A 104 0.85 -12.71 15.66
CA ARG A 104 0.21 -11.48 16.15
C ARG A 104 -0.39 -10.69 15.02
N THR A 105 -1.29 -9.79 15.37
CA THR A 105 -1.96 -8.89 14.42
C THR A 105 -1.36 -7.49 14.55
N LEU A 106 -1.31 -6.78 13.42
CA LEU A 106 -0.89 -5.38 13.32
C LEU A 106 -2.04 -4.40 13.60
N ASP A 107 -3.30 -4.84 13.57
CA ASP A 107 -4.51 -4.05 13.84
C ASP A 107 -4.42 -3.29 15.17
N ASN A 108 -3.92 -3.93 16.23
CA ASN A 108 -3.69 -3.28 17.52
C ASN A 108 -2.22 -3.39 17.98
N PRO A 109 -1.34 -2.47 17.55
CA PRO A 109 0.07 -2.51 17.90
C PRO A 109 0.33 -2.35 19.41
N ALA A 110 -0.61 -1.81 20.18
CA ALA A 110 -0.47 -1.72 21.63
C ALA A 110 -0.44 -3.11 22.31
N ARG A 111 -0.92 -4.16 21.64
CA ARG A 111 -0.84 -5.55 22.10
C ARG A 111 0.48 -6.23 21.76
N ILE A 112 1.36 -5.58 20.99
CA ILE A 112 2.72 -6.05 20.69
C ILE A 112 3.64 -5.71 21.88
N VAL A 113 3.39 -6.37 23.02
CA VAL A 113 4.06 -6.16 24.30
C VAL A 113 4.28 -7.49 25.03
N GLY A 114 5.16 -7.50 26.03
CA GLY A 114 5.30 -8.65 26.94
C GLY A 114 6.12 -9.85 26.44
N TYR A 115 6.77 -9.77 25.27
CA TYR A 115 7.70 -10.80 24.79
C TYR A 115 8.94 -10.21 24.11
N GLU A 116 9.91 -11.08 23.80
CA GLU A 116 11.07 -10.81 22.95
C GLU A 116 11.10 -11.82 21.81
N SER A 117 11.41 -11.38 20.59
CA SER A 117 11.57 -12.25 19.43
C SER A 117 13.01 -12.26 18.94
N PHE A 118 13.45 -13.39 18.42
CA PHE A 118 14.75 -13.55 17.77
C PHE A 118 14.74 -12.86 16.42
N ARG A 119 13.80 -13.24 15.55
CA ARG A 119 13.56 -12.62 14.25
C ARG A 119 12.07 -12.43 14.03
N ALA A 120 11.72 -11.50 13.15
CA ALA A 120 10.33 -11.15 12.89
C ALA A 120 10.00 -11.11 11.39
N LYS A 121 8.75 -11.42 11.06
CA LYS A 121 8.15 -11.42 9.72
C LYS A 121 6.87 -10.60 9.76
N ILE A 122 6.77 -9.60 8.91
CA ILE A 122 5.58 -8.74 8.82
C ILE A 122 5.00 -8.91 7.42
N ASP A 123 3.78 -9.41 7.32
CA ASP A 123 3.04 -9.49 6.07
C ASP A 123 2.17 -8.25 5.85
N GLU A 124 1.99 -7.91 4.59
CA GLU A 124 1.12 -6.86 4.06
C GLU A 124 1.16 -5.52 4.82
N LEU A 125 2.37 -5.08 5.20
CA LEU A 125 2.57 -3.86 6.00
C LEU A 125 2.05 -2.60 5.31
N ASP A 126 2.14 -2.51 3.98
CA ASP A 126 1.66 -1.35 3.23
C ASP A 126 0.14 -1.33 3.04
N THR A 127 -0.60 -2.38 3.43
CA THR A 127 -2.07 -2.32 3.45
C THR A 127 -2.58 -1.38 4.55
N LEU A 128 -1.80 -1.19 5.61
CA LEU A 128 -2.06 -0.24 6.69
C LEU A 128 -1.82 1.20 6.20
N ASN A 129 -2.50 2.17 6.82
CA ASN A 129 -2.14 3.56 6.61
C ASN A 129 -0.73 3.84 7.17
N LYS A 130 -0.08 4.89 6.67
CA LYS A 130 1.34 5.15 6.90
C LYS A 130 1.69 5.30 8.40
N ASP A 131 0.90 6.06 9.15
CA ASP A 131 1.15 6.32 10.57
C ASP A 131 0.98 5.04 11.41
N HIS A 132 -0.03 4.24 11.08
CA HIS A 132 -0.27 2.96 11.75
C HIS A 132 0.81 1.93 11.43
N ALA A 133 1.24 1.86 10.17
CA ALA A 133 2.37 1.02 9.75
C ALA A 133 3.65 1.41 10.48
N GLU A 134 3.94 2.71 10.62
CA GLU A 134 5.10 3.21 11.36
C GLU A 134 5.01 2.86 12.85
N HIS A 135 3.83 3.03 13.46
CA HIS A 135 3.62 2.65 14.86
C HIS A 135 3.83 1.15 15.09
N ALA A 136 3.27 0.31 14.23
CA ALA A 136 3.44 -1.13 14.27
C ALA A 136 4.91 -1.55 14.08
N TRP A 137 5.59 -0.99 13.07
CA TRP A 137 7.01 -1.21 12.80
C TRP A 137 7.88 -0.92 14.02
N ASN A 138 7.66 0.23 14.67
CA ASN A 138 8.41 0.62 15.86
C ASN A 138 8.18 -0.34 17.03
N LYS A 139 6.94 -0.82 17.23
CA LYS A 139 6.63 -1.82 18.26
C LYS A 139 7.32 -3.16 17.97
N VAL A 140 7.26 -3.64 16.73
CA VAL A 140 7.90 -4.90 16.33
C VAL A 140 9.41 -4.84 16.52
N ILE A 141 10.08 -3.79 16.03
CA ILE A 141 11.53 -3.61 16.25
C ILE A 141 11.86 -3.63 17.74
N ALA A 142 11.07 -2.94 18.56
CA ALA A 142 11.32 -2.90 19.99
C ALA A 142 11.20 -4.27 20.66
N ARG A 143 10.52 -5.26 20.07
CA ARG A 143 10.46 -6.65 20.56
C ARG A 143 11.59 -7.53 20.04
N ASN A 144 12.22 -7.15 18.93
CA ASN A 144 13.16 -7.99 18.19
C ASN A 144 14.59 -7.89 18.73
N ARG A 145 14.80 -8.47 19.91
CA ARG A 145 16.05 -8.37 20.70
C ARG A 145 16.45 -9.66 21.41
N GLN A 146 15.74 -10.77 21.19
CA GLN A 146 16.08 -12.04 21.82
C GLN A 146 17.41 -12.56 21.28
N LEU A 147 18.28 -13.07 22.17
CA LEU A 147 19.46 -13.82 21.79
C LEU A 147 19.31 -15.26 22.30
N PRO A 148 18.85 -16.20 21.44
CA PRO A 148 18.69 -17.60 21.83
C PRO A 148 20.02 -18.20 22.26
N ARG A 149 20.02 -19.01 23.32
CA ARG A 149 21.21 -19.72 23.82
C ARG A 149 21.65 -20.80 22.86
N THR A 150 20.71 -21.35 22.08
CA THR A 150 20.98 -22.37 21.08
C THR A 150 21.29 -21.80 19.70
N TYR A 151 21.29 -20.47 19.54
CA TYR A 151 21.60 -19.80 18.29
C TYR A 151 23.00 -20.17 17.79
N ARG A 152 23.06 -20.65 16.55
CA ARG A 152 24.32 -20.91 15.83
C ARG A 152 24.28 -20.12 14.53
N PRO A 153 25.16 -19.12 14.33
CA PRO A 153 25.21 -18.39 13.07
C PRO A 153 25.65 -19.35 11.96
N ILE A 154 24.76 -19.60 11.01
CA ILE A 154 25.01 -20.40 9.80
C ILE A 154 25.17 -19.45 8.60
N THR A 155 24.60 -18.25 8.69
CA THR A 155 24.67 -17.19 7.67
C THR A 155 25.34 -15.93 8.25
N PRO A 156 25.83 -14.98 7.42
CA PRO A 156 26.32 -13.69 7.91
C PRO A 156 25.18 -12.72 8.30
N LYS A 157 23.93 -13.19 8.33
CA LYS A 157 22.76 -12.40 8.69
C LYS A 157 22.85 -11.95 10.16
N PRO A 158 22.49 -10.70 10.49
CA PRO A 158 22.41 -10.26 11.87
C PRO A 158 21.55 -11.19 12.72
N ALA A 159 21.87 -11.33 14.01
CA ALA A 159 21.11 -12.18 14.93
C ALA A 159 19.62 -11.80 14.89
N ASN A 160 19.30 -10.54 15.21
CA ASN A 160 17.94 -10.03 15.11
C ASN A 160 17.70 -9.37 13.76
N THR A 161 16.70 -9.83 13.00
CA THR A 161 16.23 -9.19 11.76
C THR A 161 14.73 -9.05 11.76
N VAL A 162 14.21 -8.04 11.07
CA VAL A 162 12.76 -7.86 10.84
C VAL A 162 12.55 -7.81 9.34
N SER A 163 11.87 -8.83 8.81
CA SER A 163 11.58 -8.93 7.37
C SER A 163 10.18 -8.42 7.07
N VAL A 164 10.01 -7.75 5.94
CA VAL A 164 8.69 -7.29 5.44
C VAL A 164 8.35 -8.02 4.15
N PHE A 165 7.09 -8.43 3.98
CA PHE A 165 6.53 -8.99 2.77
C PHE A 165 5.28 -8.17 2.47
N THR A 166 5.15 -7.57 1.29
CA THR A 166 4.00 -6.69 1.02
C THR A 166 3.73 -6.53 -0.46
N THR A 167 2.49 -6.23 -0.82
CA THR A 167 2.19 -5.55 -2.10
C THR A 167 2.62 -4.08 -2.05
N PRO A 168 3.06 -3.51 -3.19
CA PRO A 168 3.34 -2.08 -3.28
C PRO A 168 2.02 -1.29 -3.38
N GLU A 169 1.42 -0.92 -2.26
CA GLU A 169 0.19 -0.10 -2.18
C GLU A 169 0.47 1.40 -2.41
N GLY A 170 1.28 1.68 -3.43
CA GLY A 170 1.75 3.00 -3.83
C GLY A 170 2.84 3.58 -2.92
N PHE A 171 2.88 4.91 -2.79
CA PHE A 171 3.95 5.61 -2.05
C PHE A 171 3.72 5.64 -0.52
N ARG A 172 3.57 4.46 0.09
CA ARG A 172 3.30 4.27 1.53
C ARG A 172 4.58 4.07 2.36
N PHE A 173 4.49 3.31 3.45
CA PHE A 173 5.51 3.22 4.47
C PHE A 173 6.76 2.49 3.95
N VAL A 174 6.60 1.34 3.30
CA VAL A 174 7.74 0.58 2.78
C VAL A 174 8.44 1.36 1.68
N HIS A 175 7.71 2.00 0.76
CA HIS A 175 8.30 2.92 -0.22
C HIS A 175 9.14 4.03 0.44
N ASP A 176 8.57 4.75 1.41
CA ASP A 176 9.29 5.83 2.10
C ASP A 176 10.56 5.31 2.80
N ARG A 177 10.51 4.12 3.40
CA ARG A 177 11.61 3.58 4.20
C ARG A 177 12.69 2.84 3.41
N TRP A 178 12.32 2.03 2.43
CA TRP A 178 13.23 1.18 1.65
C TRP A 178 13.68 1.82 0.35
N ALA A 179 12.89 2.70 -0.26
CA ALA A 179 13.25 3.38 -1.51
C ALA A 179 13.73 4.83 -1.27
N VAL A 180 12.92 5.67 -0.62
CA VAL A 180 13.21 7.12 -0.51
C VAL A 180 14.24 7.43 0.57
N LYS A 181 14.04 6.93 1.79
CA LYS A 181 14.88 7.19 2.97
C LYS A 181 15.70 5.96 3.35
N LYS A 182 16.20 5.24 2.34
CA LYS A 182 16.97 4.01 2.51
C LYS A 182 18.18 4.27 3.41
N LYS A 183 18.29 3.48 4.48
CA LYS A 183 19.43 3.49 5.42
C LYS A 183 20.22 2.18 5.30
N PRO A 184 21.50 2.14 5.73
CA PRO A 184 22.24 0.89 5.82
C PRO A 184 21.46 -0.19 6.56
N GLY A 185 21.42 -1.39 5.99
CA GLY A 185 20.68 -2.53 6.53
C GLY A 185 19.23 -2.64 6.09
N TYR A 186 18.69 -1.68 5.33
CA TYR A 186 17.39 -1.79 4.65
C TYR A 186 17.63 -2.16 3.19
N GLU A 187 17.34 -3.40 2.81
CA GLU A 187 17.43 -3.87 1.42
C GLU A 187 16.09 -4.46 1.00
N MET A 188 15.76 -4.38 -0.29
CA MET A 188 14.52 -4.95 -0.82
C MET A 188 14.76 -5.71 -2.12
N ILE A 189 13.97 -6.76 -2.33
CA ILE A 189 13.75 -7.40 -3.62
C ILE A 189 12.36 -7.01 -4.10
N GLN A 190 12.27 -6.57 -5.35
CA GLN A 190 11.00 -6.35 -6.04
C GLN A 190 10.74 -7.49 -7.02
N ALA A 191 9.51 -7.99 -7.08
CA ALA A 191 9.17 -9.13 -7.91
C ALA A 191 7.79 -9.03 -8.56
N SER A 192 7.78 -9.19 -9.89
CA SER A 192 6.55 -9.26 -10.69
C SER A 192 5.80 -10.59 -10.46
N THR A 193 4.48 -10.56 -10.56
CA THR A 193 3.60 -11.73 -10.68
C THR A 193 4.08 -12.69 -11.77
N THR A 194 4.56 -12.17 -12.89
CA THR A 194 5.03 -12.98 -14.04
C THR A 194 6.30 -13.79 -13.74
N SER A 195 7.01 -13.47 -12.67
CA SER A 195 8.18 -14.24 -12.23
C SER A 195 7.83 -15.58 -11.58
N ASN A 196 6.54 -15.83 -11.29
CA ASN A 196 6.09 -17.08 -10.70
C ASN A 196 5.58 -18.06 -11.78
N PRO A 197 6.35 -19.12 -12.11
CA PRO A 197 5.95 -20.11 -13.12
C PRO A 197 4.85 -21.07 -12.65
N PHE A 198 4.45 -21.01 -11.37
CA PHE A 198 3.42 -21.89 -10.79
C PHE A 198 1.99 -21.34 -10.94
N LEU A 199 1.83 -20.16 -11.53
CA LEU A 199 0.53 -19.56 -11.76
C LEU A 199 -0.14 -20.15 -13.01
N PRO A 200 -1.49 -20.21 -13.05
CA PRO A 200 -2.22 -20.52 -14.28
C PRO A 200 -1.82 -19.58 -15.43
N GLU A 201 -1.77 -20.11 -16.65
CA GLU A 201 -1.32 -19.37 -17.85
C GLU A 201 -2.18 -18.13 -18.14
N ASP A 202 -3.46 -18.16 -17.76
CA ASP A 202 -4.45 -17.09 -17.95
C ASP A 202 -4.57 -16.12 -16.75
N TYR A 203 -3.83 -16.34 -15.66
CA TYR A 203 -3.99 -15.58 -14.42
C TYR A 203 -3.73 -14.07 -14.60
N VAL A 204 -2.61 -13.73 -15.25
CA VAL A 204 -2.23 -12.33 -15.50
C VAL A 204 -3.22 -11.64 -16.44
N GLN A 205 -3.70 -12.35 -17.45
CA GLN A 205 -4.70 -11.81 -18.37
C GLN A 205 -6.03 -11.54 -17.64
N SER A 206 -6.47 -12.48 -16.79
CA SER A 206 -7.68 -12.33 -15.98
C SER A 206 -7.62 -11.09 -15.07
N LEU A 207 -6.45 -10.79 -14.50
CA LEU A 207 -6.23 -9.56 -13.73
C LEU A 207 -6.36 -8.31 -14.62
N ARG A 208 -5.70 -8.28 -15.77
CA ARG A 208 -5.78 -7.15 -16.71
C ARG A 208 -7.19 -6.87 -17.22
N ASP A 209 -7.98 -7.91 -17.42
CA ASP A 209 -9.37 -7.79 -17.89
C ASP A 209 -10.32 -7.28 -16.78
N THR A 210 -9.95 -7.43 -15.51
CA THR A 210 -10.79 -7.09 -14.35
C THR A 210 -10.56 -5.67 -13.83
N TYR A 211 -9.31 -5.21 -13.83
CA TYR A 211 -8.91 -3.98 -13.15
C TYR A 211 -8.51 -2.87 -14.14
N PRO A 212 -8.62 -1.58 -13.77
CA PRO A 212 -8.13 -0.47 -14.61
C PRO A 212 -6.63 -0.61 -14.91
N GLY A 213 -6.25 -0.50 -16.18
CA GLY A 213 -4.91 -0.86 -16.69
C GLY A 213 -3.73 -0.31 -15.89
N GLN A 214 -3.70 1.00 -15.62
CA GLN A 214 -2.57 1.61 -14.90
C GLN A 214 -2.42 1.14 -13.45
N LEU A 215 -3.51 0.78 -12.78
CA LEU A 215 -3.45 0.26 -11.41
C LEU A 215 -2.97 -1.19 -11.42
N ILE A 216 -3.49 -2.00 -12.33
CA ILE A 216 -3.21 -3.44 -12.34
C ILE A 216 -1.81 -3.77 -12.84
N ASP A 217 -1.29 -3.03 -13.82
CA ASP A 217 0.08 -3.26 -14.29
C ASP A 217 1.09 -3.03 -13.16
N ALA A 218 0.89 -2.02 -12.32
CA ALA A 218 1.75 -1.80 -11.15
C ALA A 218 1.70 -2.93 -10.12
N TYR A 219 0.50 -3.49 -9.88
CA TYR A 219 0.34 -4.67 -9.03
C TYR A 219 0.94 -5.93 -9.67
N ILE A 220 0.89 -6.08 -11.00
CA ILE A 220 1.50 -7.20 -11.71
C ILE A 220 3.02 -7.08 -11.69
N ASP A 221 3.56 -5.89 -11.90
CA ASP A 221 5.01 -5.67 -12.01
C ASP A 221 5.70 -5.57 -10.64
N GLY A 222 4.92 -5.33 -9.57
CA GLY A 222 5.47 -5.21 -8.22
C GLY A 222 6.19 -3.87 -8.02
N GLU A 223 5.73 -2.82 -8.69
CA GLU A 223 6.33 -1.50 -8.67
C GLU A 223 5.57 -0.53 -7.75
N PHE A 224 6.32 0.36 -7.08
CA PHE A 224 5.72 1.48 -6.38
C PHE A 224 5.26 2.53 -7.38
N VAL A 225 3.94 2.68 -7.54
CA VAL A 225 3.36 3.70 -8.42
C VAL A 225 2.46 4.65 -7.65
N ASN A 226 2.13 5.77 -8.29
CA ASN A 226 1.17 6.69 -7.73
C ASN A 226 -0.27 6.20 -7.97
N LEU A 227 -0.84 5.50 -6.99
CA LEU A 227 -2.20 4.99 -7.06
C LEU A 227 -3.29 6.08 -6.94
N THR A 228 -2.94 7.31 -6.52
CA THR A 228 -3.91 8.39 -6.26
C THR A 228 -3.92 9.49 -7.32
N SER A 229 -2.84 9.69 -8.06
CA SER A 229 -2.70 10.84 -8.97
C SER A 229 -3.28 10.62 -10.38
N GLY A 230 -3.92 9.47 -10.61
CA GLY A 230 -4.72 9.19 -11.81
C GLY A 230 -6.20 8.91 -11.52
N SER A 231 -6.64 8.97 -10.25
CA SER A 231 -7.91 8.35 -9.82
C SER A 231 -9.11 9.29 -9.69
N VAL A 232 -8.96 10.61 -9.83
CA VAL A 232 -10.12 11.51 -9.69
C VAL A 232 -10.97 11.54 -10.97
N TYR A 233 -10.33 11.59 -12.14
CA TYR A 233 -11.00 11.61 -13.45
C TYR A 233 -10.48 10.49 -14.37
N TYR A 234 -10.57 9.24 -13.94
CA TYR A 234 -10.05 8.08 -14.68
C TYR A 234 -10.66 7.90 -16.09
N ALA A 235 -11.85 8.47 -16.33
CA ALA A 235 -12.52 8.45 -17.62
C ALA A 235 -12.16 9.64 -18.53
N TYR A 236 -11.36 10.60 -18.05
CA TYR A 236 -10.94 11.77 -18.83
C TYR A 236 -9.85 11.39 -19.83
N ASP A 237 -10.12 11.64 -21.10
CA ASP A 237 -9.20 11.44 -22.23
C ASP A 237 -8.99 12.78 -22.92
N ARG A 238 -7.74 13.28 -22.94
CA ARG A 238 -7.40 14.58 -23.52
C ARG A 238 -7.81 14.73 -24.99
N ARG A 239 -7.86 13.64 -25.78
CA ARG A 239 -8.29 13.69 -27.18
C ARG A 239 -9.80 13.70 -27.28
N LYS A 240 -10.49 12.86 -26.51
CA LYS A 240 -11.96 12.76 -26.55
C LYS A 240 -12.66 13.95 -25.90
N ASN A 241 -12.07 14.53 -24.87
CA ASN A 241 -12.64 15.62 -24.07
C ASN A 241 -12.10 17.01 -24.45
N SER A 242 -11.25 17.13 -25.48
CA SER A 242 -10.80 18.42 -26.01
C SER A 242 -11.89 19.07 -26.85
N SER A 243 -12.79 19.79 -26.17
CA SER A 243 -13.75 20.70 -26.81
C SER A 243 -13.03 21.96 -27.31
N ARG A 244 -13.41 22.44 -28.51
CA ARG A 244 -12.99 23.74 -29.06
C ARG A 244 -14.14 24.73 -29.17
N GLU A 245 -15.27 24.39 -28.58
CA GLU A 245 -16.45 25.25 -28.58
C GLU A 245 -16.18 26.58 -27.87
N THR A 246 -16.84 27.61 -28.37
CA THR A 246 -16.80 28.96 -27.79
C THR A 246 -18.21 29.46 -27.54
N ILE A 247 -18.31 30.50 -26.70
CA ILE A 247 -19.58 31.19 -26.40
C ILE A 247 -20.18 31.78 -27.68
N GLN A 248 -21.44 31.47 -27.97
CA GLN A 248 -22.23 32.01 -29.09
C GLN A 248 -23.23 33.07 -28.61
N PRO A 249 -23.54 34.09 -29.44
CA PRO A 249 -24.43 35.18 -29.04
C PRO A 249 -25.79 34.69 -28.49
N GLY A 250 -26.18 35.21 -27.34
CA GLY A 250 -27.46 34.90 -26.70
C GLY A 250 -27.51 33.59 -25.92
N GLU A 251 -26.42 32.81 -25.87
CA GLU A 251 -26.38 31.59 -25.05
C GLU A 251 -26.55 31.88 -23.55
N THR A 252 -27.15 30.92 -22.85
CA THR A 252 -27.14 30.89 -21.38
C THR A 252 -25.79 30.36 -20.91
N LEU A 253 -25.15 31.11 -20.01
CA LEU A 253 -23.88 30.73 -19.39
C LEU A 253 -24.15 30.20 -17.98
N TYR A 254 -23.75 28.97 -17.76
CA TYR A 254 -23.80 28.29 -16.46
C TYR A 254 -22.42 28.37 -15.84
N ILE A 255 -22.31 29.02 -14.69
CA ILE A 255 -21.01 29.36 -14.10
C ILE A 255 -20.90 28.70 -12.74
N GLY A 256 -19.94 27.79 -12.61
CA GLY A 256 -19.51 27.26 -11.31
C GLY A 256 -18.54 28.24 -10.66
N GLN A 257 -18.78 28.60 -9.39
CA GLN A 257 -17.93 29.51 -8.63
C GLN A 257 -17.31 28.81 -7.43
N ASP A 258 -15.99 28.86 -7.34
CA ASP A 258 -15.18 28.45 -6.19
C ASP A 258 -14.70 29.71 -5.45
N PHE A 259 -15.10 29.86 -4.19
CA PHE A 259 -14.75 31.01 -3.38
C PHE A 259 -13.40 30.81 -2.69
N ASN A 260 -12.43 31.64 -3.04
CA ASN A 260 -11.11 31.67 -2.40
C ASN A 260 -10.63 33.11 -2.18
N VAL A 261 -9.95 33.37 -1.07
CA VAL A 261 -9.54 34.74 -0.69
C VAL A 261 -8.42 35.21 -1.61
N GLY A 262 -8.70 36.23 -2.43
CA GLY A 262 -7.72 36.81 -3.37
C GLY A 262 -7.41 35.97 -4.60
N HIS A 263 -8.04 34.79 -4.74
CA HIS A 263 -7.82 33.84 -5.83
C HIS A 263 -9.13 33.18 -6.27
N MET A 264 -10.19 33.98 -6.40
CA MET A 264 -11.51 33.50 -6.82
C MET A 264 -11.42 32.90 -8.24
N ALA A 265 -12.06 31.75 -8.44
CA ALA A 265 -12.06 31.05 -9.72
C ALA A 265 -13.48 30.70 -10.18
N SER A 266 -13.76 30.89 -11.46
CA SER A 266 -15.04 30.54 -12.09
C SER A 266 -14.81 29.72 -13.35
N THR A 267 -15.60 28.66 -13.52
CA THR A 267 -15.65 27.88 -14.75
C THR A 267 -16.97 28.14 -15.47
N VAL A 268 -16.91 28.40 -16.77
CA VAL A 268 -18.07 28.83 -17.56
C VAL A 268 -18.43 27.75 -18.56
N TYR A 269 -19.70 27.36 -18.52
CA TYR A 269 -20.25 26.32 -19.35
C TYR A 269 -21.40 26.80 -20.21
N VAL A 270 -21.51 26.20 -21.39
CA VAL A 270 -22.72 26.22 -22.20
C VAL A 270 -23.24 24.79 -22.32
N GLN A 271 -24.55 24.64 -22.25
CA GLN A 271 -25.23 23.37 -22.48
C GLN A 271 -25.85 23.38 -23.88
N ARG A 272 -25.49 22.42 -24.70
CA ARG A 272 -26.07 22.20 -26.04
C ARG A 272 -26.60 20.79 -26.09
N GLU A 273 -27.92 20.67 -26.18
CA GLU A 273 -28.63 19.40 -26.00
C GLU A 273 -28.26 18.73 -24.66
N TYR A 274 -27.63 17.55 -24.73
CA TYR A 274 -27.19 16.77 -23.57
C TYR A 274 -25.70 16.93 -23.27
N VAL A 275 -24.99 17.82 -23.98
CA VAL A 275 -23.54 17.99 -23.86
C VAL A 275 -23.22 19.32 -23.19
N TRP A 276 -22.26 19.27 -22.28
CA TRP A 276 -21.73 20.43 -21.55
C TRP A 276 -20.34 20.75 -22.07
N HIS A 277 -20.10 22.02 -22.40
CA HIS A 277 -18.82 22.51 -22.86
C HIS A 277 -18.29 23.56 -21.89
N ALA A 278 -17.11 23.34 -21.32
CA ALA A 278 -16.34 24.40 -20.67
C ALA A 278 -15.78 25.31 -21.75
N VAL A 279 -16.19 26.58 -21.77
CA VAL A 279 -15.90 27.53 -22.86
C VAL A 279 -15.10 28.75 -22.43
N ALA A 280 -15.03 29.01 -21.12
CA ALA A 280 -14.19 30.05 -20.55
C ALA A 280 -13.89 29.77 -19.08
N GLU A 281 -12.87 30.45 -18.58
CA GLU A 281 -12.53 30.50 -17.16
C GLU A 281 -12.23 31.94 -16.74
N LEU A 282 -12.54 32.24 -15.48
CA LEU A 282 -12.07 33.44 -14.78
C LEU A 282 -11.18 32.93 -13.64
N VAL A 283 -9.93 33.37 -13.61
CA VAL A 283 -8.93 32.94 -12.62
C VAL A 283 -8.32 34.15 -11.95
N ASP A 284 -7.86 33.99 -10.71
CA ASP A 284 -7.21 35.05 -9.91
C ASP A 284 -8.08 36.32 -9.73
N MET A 285 -9.40 36.14 -9.61
CA MET A 285 -10.29 37.26 -9.31
C MET A 285 -10.17 37.66 -7.82
N PHE A 286 -10.20 38.96 -7.53
CA PHE A 286 -9.85 39.46 -6.20
C PHE A 286 -10.92 39.12 -5.15
N ASP A 287 -12.18 39.43 -5.46
CA ASP A 287 -13.31 39.25 -4.57
C ASP A 287 -14.63 39.04 -5.33
N THR A 288 -15.74 38.89 -4.59
CA THR A 288 -17.06 38.71 -5.20
C THR A 288 -17.49 39.90 -6.08
N PRO A 289 -17.36 41.17 -5.66
CA PRO A 289 -17.59 42.33 -6.54
C PRO A 289 -16.81 42.28 -7.85
N ASP A 290 -15.54 41.87 -7.82
CA ASP A 290 -14.68 41.73 -8.98
C ASP A 290 -15.24 40.70 -9.98
N VAL A 291 -15.59 39.50 -9.47
CA VAL A 291 -16.25 38.45 -10.26
C VAL A 291 -17.56 38.94 -10.88
N VAL A 292 -18.41 39.63 -10.11
CA VAL A 292 -19.70 40.15 -10.59
C VAL A 292 -19.49 41.20 -11.69
N ARG A 293 -18.49 42.07 -11.54
CA ARG A 293 -18.14 43.08 -12.55
C ARG A 293 -17.71 42.39 -13.84
N GLU A 294 -16.75 41.48 -13.79
CA GLU A 294 -16.23 40.79 -14.98
C GLU A 294 -17.32 40.02 -15.73
N ILE A 295 -18.16 39.25 -15.02
CA ILE A 295 -19.29 38.52 -15.65
C ILE A 295 -20.27 39.49 -16.30
N THR A 296 -20.54 40.62 -15.63
CA THR A 296 -21.50 41.61 -16.14
C THR A 296 -20.98 42.29 -17.41
N GLU A 297 -19.71 42.67 -17.41
CA GLU A 297 -19.07 43.41 -18.51
C GLU A 297 -18.79 42.51 -19.72
N ARG A 298 -18.29 41.30 -19.49
CA ARG A 298 -17.93 40.38 -20.58
C ARG A 298 -19.15 39.73 -21.21
N TRP A 299 -20.18 39.39 -20.44
CA TRP A 299 -21.26 38.52 -20.93
C TRP A 299 -22.66 39.08 -20.72
N LYS A 300 -23.02 39.51 -19.51
CA LYS A 300 -24.41 39.92 -19.23
C LYS A 300 -24.86 41.13 -20.06
N ARG A 301 -24.01 42.16 -20.17
CA ARG A 301 -24.30 43.35 -21.00
C ARG A 301 -24.40 43.03 -22.50
N ASN A 302 -23.78 41.93 -22.94
CA ASN A 302 -23.80 41.46 -24.32
C ASN A 302 -25.00 40.54 -24.62
N GLY A 303 -26.00 40.49 -23.72
CA GLY A 303 -27.26 39.78 -23.96
C GLY A 303 -27.28 38.32 -23.51
N HIS A 304 -26.25 37.85 -22.81
CA HIS A 304 -26.22 36.48 -22.27
C HIS A 304 -27.03 36.37 -20.97
N HIS A 305 -27.75 35.24 -20.84
CA HIS A 305 -28.38 34.87 -19.58
C HIS A 305 -27.35 34.18 -18.67
N ILE A 306 -27.32 34.52 -17.38
CA ILE A 306 -26.30 34.01 -16.45
C ILE A 306 -26.97 33.19 -15.35
N VAL A 307 -26.49 31.97 -15.15
CA VAL A 307 -26.89 31.06 -14.06
C VAL A 307 -25.65 30.74 -13.24
N MET A 308 -25.66 31.09 -11.95
CA MET A 308 -24.51 30.90 -11.05
C MET A 308 -24.73 29.71 -10.11
N TYR A 309 -23.72 28.86 -9.97
CA TYR A 309 -23.63 27.75 -9.02
C TYR A 309 -22.43 27.96 -8.09
N PRO A 310 -22.59 28.76 -7.02
CA PRO A 310 -21.54 28.91 -6.02
C PRO A 310 -21.39 27.66 -5.16
N ASP A 311 -20.18 27.42 -4.66
CA ASP A 311 -19.98 26.45 -3.59
C ASP A 311 -20.74 26.84 -2.30
N ALA A 312 -20.86 25.87 -1.39
CA ALA A 312 -21.66 26.03 -0.17
C ALA A 312 -21.12 27.07 0.83
N SER A 313 -19.86 27.50 0.70
CA SER A 313 -19.21 28.48 1.58
C SER A 313 -19.77 29.90 1.40
N GLY A 314 -20.46 30.19 0.29
CA GLY A 314 -21.05 31.51 0.02
C GLY A 314 -22.07 32.01 1.05
N LYS A 315 -22.58 31.14 1.93
CA LYS A 315 -23.44 31.54 3.07
C LYS A 315 -22.66 32.03 4.30
N ASN A 316 -21.37 31.78 4.38
CA ASN A 316 -20.56 32.12 5.54
C ASN A 316 -19.96 33.52 5.41
N ARG A 317 -20.25 34.41 6.37
CA ARG A 317 -19.68 35.77 6.44
C ARG A 317 -18.25 35.82 7.00
N LYS A 318 -17.62 34.66 7.20
CA LYS A 318 -16.27 34.54 7.78
C LYS A 318 -15.49 33.49 7.02
N SER A 319 -14.33 33.88 6.50
CA SER A 319 -13.23 32.98 6.17
C SER A 319 -12.51 32.68 7.48
N THR A 320 -12.68 31.48 8.01
CA THR A 320 -11.74 30.93 9.01
C THR A 320 -10.85 29.97 8.26
N ASP A 321 -9.56 30.30 8.28
CA ASP A 321 -8.41 29.53 7.80
C ASP A 321 -8.20 29.50 6.29
N ALA A 322 -7.38 30.46 5.83
CA ALA A 322 -6.51 30.32 4.68
C ALA A 322 -5.05 30.31 5.17
#